data_AF-A0A2V5XYL9-F1
#
_entry.id   AF-A0A2V5XYL9-F1
#
_cell.length_a   1.000
_cell.length_b   1.000
_cell.length_c   1.000
_cell.angle_alpha   90.00
_cell.angle_beta   90.00
_cell.angle_gamma   90.00
#
_symmetry.space_group_name_H-M   'P 1'
#
loop_
_entity.id
_entity.type
_entity.pdbx_description
1 polymer ?
#
loop_
_entity_poly.entity_id
_entity_poly.type
_entity_poly.pdbx_seq_one_letter_code
_entity_poly.pdbx_strand_id
1 'polypeptide(L)'
;MQLAFVRARPGFQWREVSETNYIDHYVFAKLRTLRILPSTICSDAVFLRRSYIDTLGILPTPKEVRTFQEDLRSDKRVWLIDQLLNRPEFADFWALKWSDVLHNEEKTLDRKGVQAFHHWIRDCIAQGKPLNEFARELIAAKGSTYRHPATNFYRALRDPESRAEAFGEVFLGIRLQCAKCHNHPFDQWTQKDYYSLSAFFARIQYKILENRRQDRLDGHEFNGEQMVWEARKGEVEQPRTHERMSPRYLGDDTLKLAGDVDRLEALADWVARPDNPFFARTQVNRIWYHLLGRGIVEPNDDFRASNPPSNGPLLEALTRDFAAHHFDLRYLVRTIMNSRTYQLAAVPNETNQEDEINFSHALLRPLQAEQLLDALSQVSEVPVKFTSYPLGMRAGEMPGVRPAISREQHPTSGELFLKQFGKPDRLLTCECERSDDATLGRAFQLLTGELLNRLLTAPDNRLGRLLAAGKSDREIVEELYVAALSRPPNQTELKTAVDFIAKSKNRRAGLEDFLGGLLNSKEFL
;
A
#
# COMPACT_ATOMS: atom_id res chain seq x y z
N MET A 1 -31.55 7.08 -0.85
CA MET A 1 -31.88 6.27 -2.05
C MET A 1 -31.09 6.84 -3.22
N GLN A 2 -29.94 6.25 -3.59
CA GLN A 2 -29.25 6.63 -4.83
C GLN A 2 -29.98 5.97 -6.00
N LEU A 3 -30.46 6.76 -6.95
CA LEU A 3 -30.96 6.28 -8.23
C LEU A 3 -29.76 5.83 -9.05
N ALA A 4 -29.52 4.52 -9.15
CA ALA A 4 -28.58 3.96 -10.11
C ALA A 4 -29.32 3.74 -11.43
N PHE A 5 -28.86 4.39 -12.50
CA PHE A 5 -29.37 4.11 -13.85
C PHE A 5 -28.83 2.76 -14.31
N VAL A 6 -29.64 1.70 -14.19
CA VAL A 6 -29.29 0.39 -14.72
C VAL A 6 -29.58 0.39 -16.21
N ARG A 7 -28.53 0.29 -17.02
CA ARG A 7 -28.67 0.20 -18.49
C ARG A 7 -29.62 -0.94 -18.84
N ALA A 8 -30.67 -0.63 -19.60
CA ALA A 8 -31.63 -1.63 -20.05
C ALA A 8 -30.93 -2.65 -20.95
N ARG A 9 -30.83 -3.89 -20.45
CA ARG A 9 -30.32 -5.06 -21.19
C ARG A 9 -31.46 -6.06 -21.38
N PRO A 10 -32.29 -5.92 -22.44
CA PRO A 10 -33.52 -6.69 -22.61
C PRO A 10 -33.31 -8.20 -22.79
N GLY A 11 -32.08 -8.65 -23.07
CA GLY A 11 -31.70 -10.07 -23.13
C GLY A 11 -30.82 -10.56 -21.97
N PHE A 12 -30.62 -9.76 -20.92
CA PHE A 12 -29.75 -10.16 -19.81
C PHE A 12 -30.32 -11.36 -19.06
N GLN A 13 -29.51 -12.42 -18.96
CA GLN A 13 -29.77 -13.55 -18.09
C GLN A 13 -28.58 -13.73 -17.17
N TRP A 14 -28.84 -13.87 -15.86
CA TRP A 14 -27.79 -14.21 -14.92
C TRP A 14 -27.32 -15.63 -15.21
N ARG A 15 -26.01 -15.78 -15.48
CA ARG A 15 -25.38 -17.09 -15.56
C ARG A 15 -24.86 -17.43 -14.17
N GLU A 16 -25.26 -18.57 -13.64
CA GLU A 16 -24.76 -18.98 -12.32
C GLU A 16 -23.24 -19.15 -12.33
N VAL A 17 -22.61 -18.56 -11.32
CA VAL A 17 -21.17 -18.52 -11.13
C VAL A 17 -20.89 -19.08 -9.76
N SER A 18 -19.90 -19.97 -9.63
CA SER A 18 -19.52 -20.55 -8.34
C SER A 18 -19.05 -19.45 -7.37
N GLU A 19 -19.56 -19.45 -6.15
CA GLU A 19 -19.09 -18.62 -5.04
C GLU A 19 -18.12 -19.45 -4.19
N THR A 20 -16.94 -18.90 -3.87
CA THR A 20 -15.94 -19.56 -3.00
C THR A 20 -16.17 -19.20 -1.54
N ASN A 21 -16.52 -17.95 -1.25
CA ASN A 21 -16.83 -17.48 0.10
C ASN A 21 -17.86 -16.33 0.07
N TYR A 22 -18.14 -15.76 1.25
CA TYR A 22 -19.16 -14.72 1.41
C TYR A 22 -18.87 -13.43 0.63
N ILE A 23 -17.61 -13.14 0.26
CA ILE A 23 -17.28 -11.97 -0.55
C ILE A 23 -17.96 -12.09 -1.92
N ASP A 24 -17.83 -13.26 -2.54
CA ASP A 24 -18.40 -13.54 -3.86
C ASP A 24 -19.91 -13.39 -3.82
N HIS A 25 -20.54 -13.89 -2.75
CA HIS A 25 -21.98 -13.73 -2.54
C HIS A 25 -22.43 -12.27 -2.61
N TYR A 26 -21.82 -11.38 -1.81
CA TYR A 26 -22.22 -9.97 -1.77
C TYR A 26 -21.86 -9.21 -3.05
N VAL A 27 -20.73 -9.53 -3.68
CA VAL A 27 -20.34 -8.91 -4.96
C VAL A 27 -21.30 -9.35 -6.06
N PHE A 28 -21.57 -10.65 -6.21
CA PHE A 28 -22.42 -11.17 -7.27
C PHE A 28 -23.90 -10.82 -7.06
N ALA A 29 -24.38 -10.73 -5.82
CA ALA A 29 -25.70 -10.19 -5.51
C ALA A 29 -25.84 -8.75 -6.06
N LYS A 30 -24.83 -7.89 -5.84
CA LYS A 30 -24.83 -6.52 -6.38
C LYS A 30 -24.80 -6.52 -7.91
N LEU A 31 -23.90 -7.28 -8.53
CA LEU A 31 -23.79 -7.37 -10.00
C LEU A 31 -25.08 -7.87 -10.65
N ARG A 32 -25.78 -8.82 -10.02
CA ARG A 32 -27.08 -9.33 -10.46
C ARG A 32 -28.13 -8.22 -10.52
N THR A 33 -28.18 -7.33 -9.52
CA THR A 33 -29.09 -6.16 -9.54
C THR A 33 -28.76 -5.16 -10.65
N LEU A 34 -27.47 -5.02 -10.98
CA LEU A 34 -26.97 -4.14 -12.03
C LEU A 34 -27.03 -4.77 -13.42
N ARG A 35 -27.44 -6.03 -13.54
CA ARG A 35 -27.45 -6.80 -14.79
C ARG A 35 -26.05 -6.88 -15.42
N ILE A 36 -25.02 -7.09 -14.61
CA ILE A 36 -23.62 -7.23 -15.00
C ILE A 36 -23.20 -8.68 -14.70
N LEU A 37 -22.60 -9.37 -15.66
CA LEU A 37 -21.93 -10.65 -15.42
C LEU A 37 -20.48 -10.38 -15.01
N PRO A 38 -19.95 -11.08 -13.98
CA PRO A 38 -18.53 -11.01 -13.67
C PRO A 38 -17.72 -11.62 -14.83
N SER A 39 -16.47 -11.17 -14.98
CA SER A 39 -15.52 -11.78 -15.91
C SER A 39 -15.22 -13.23 -15.53
N THR A 40 -14.55 -13.96 -16.42
CA THR A 40 -14.05 -15.30 -16.09
C THR A 40 -12.94 -15.21 -15.04
N ILE A 41 -12.60 -16.34 -14.42
CA ILE A 41 -11.40 -16.39 -13.57
C ILE A 41 -10.14 -16.22 -14.42
N CYS A 42 -9.12 -15.59 -13.85
CA CYS A 42 -7.83 -15.42 -14.49
C CYS A 42 -7.08 -16.75 -14.62
N SER A 43 -6.13 -16.79 -15.56
CA SER A 43 -5.22 -17.94 -15.70
C SER A 43 -4.29 -18.08 -14.50
N ASP A 44 -3.68 -19.25 -14.35
CA ASP A 44 -2.73 -19.51 -13.26
C ASP A 44 -1.50 -18.59 -13.30
N ALA A 45 -1.01 -18.24 -14.49
CA ALA A 45 0.10 -17.30 -14.63
C ALA A 45 -0.28 -15.90 -14.12
N VAL A 46 -1.48 -15.41 -14.45
CA VAL A 46 -1.98 -14.12 -13.97
C VAL A 46 -2.21 -14.17 -12.46
N PHE A 47 -2.81 -15.24 -11.95
CA PHE A 47 -3.03 -15.41 -10.51
C PHE A 47 -1.71 -15.43 -9.74
N LEU A 48 -0.72 -16.19 -10.20
CA LEU A 48 0.60 -16.28 -9.58
C LEU A 48 1.28 -14.90 -9.52
N ARG A 49 1.39 -14.23 -10.67
CA ARG A 49 2.02 -12.91 -10.77
C ARG A 49 1.33 -11.90 -9.85
N ARG A 50 0.01 -11.81 -9.95
CA ARG A 50 -0.81 -10.89 -9.14
C ARG A 50 -0.63 -11.17 -7.64
N SER A 51 -0.69 -12.44 -7.23
CA SER A 51 -0.56 -12.83 -5.83
C SER A 51 0.78 -12.39 -5.24
N TYR A 52 1.89 -12.59 -5.97
CA TYR A 52 3.21 -12.14 -5.53
C TYR A 52 3.31 -10.62 -5.40
N ILE A 53 2.82 -9.88 -6.40
CA ILE A 53 2.88 -8.41 -6.41
C ILE A 53 2.02 -7.83 -5.28
N ASP A 54 0.79 -8.32 -5.11
CA ASP A 54 -0.16 -7.79 -4.14
C ASP A 54 0.18 -8.13 -2.69
N THR A 55 0.87 -9.25 -2.45
CA THR A 55 1.23 -9.69 -1.09
C THR A 55 2.64 -9.32 -0.69
N LEU A 56 3.60 -9.36 -1.63
CA LEU A 56 5.04 -9.25 -1.36
C LEU A 56 5.71 -8.07 -2.06
N GLY A 57 5.03 -7.41 -3.01
CA GLY A 57 5.61 -6.31 -3.77
C GLY A 57 6.70 -6.71 -4.76
N ILE A 58 6.86 -7.99 -5.08
CA ILE A 58 7.91 -8.53 -5.95
C ILE A 58 7.33 -9.50 -6.99
N LEU A 59 8.15 -9.94 -7.96
CA LEU A 59 7.77 -10.98 -8.91
C LEU A 59 8.08 -12.38 -8.36
N PRO A 60 7.38 -13.44 -8.81
CA PRO A 60 7.84 -14.80 -8.60
C PRO A 60 9.14 -15.04 -9.36
N THR A 61 10.07 -15.81 -8.79
CA THR A 61 11.26 -16.26 -9.51
C THR A 61 10.89 -17.24 -10.62
N PRO A 62 11.71 -17.40 -11.68
CA PRO A 62 11.45 -18.39 -12.72
C PRO A 62 11.26 -19.82 -12.22
N LYS A 63 11.95 -20.19 -11.13
CA LYS A 63 11.78 -21.49 -10.47
C LYS A 63 10.40 -21.62 -9.82
N GLU A 64 9.94 -20.60 -9.10
CA GLU A 64 8.59 -20.58 -8.49
C GLU A 64 7.50 -20.63 -9.56
N VAL A 65 7.68 -19.92 -10.68
CA VAL A 65 6.75 -19.97 -11.83
C VAL A 65 6.60 -21.38 -12.37
N ARG A 66 7.72 -22.06 -12.68
CA ARG A 66 7.69 -23.44 -13.18
C ARG A 66 7.08 -24.40 -12.18
N THR A 67 7.47 -24.28 -10.90
CA THR A 67 6.95 -25.12 -9.81
C THR A 67 5.43 -25.01 -9.70
N PHE A 68 4.87 -23.79 -9.76
CA PHE A 68 3.43 -23.57 -9.68
C PHE A 68 2.66 -24.05 -10.93
N GLN A 69 3.29 -23.97 -12.10
CA GLN A 69 2.70 -24.47 -13.35
C GLN A 69 2.61 -26.00 -13.37
N GLU A 70 3.62 -26.68 -12.83
CA GLU A 70 3.70 -28.14 -12.75
C GLU A 70 2.87 -28.73 -11.58
N ASP A 71 2.39 -27.89 -10.67
CA ASP A 71 1.58 -28.29 -9.54
C ASP A 71 0.16 -28.71 -9.95
N LEU A 72 -0.18 -29.96 -9.64
CA LEU A 72 -1.44 -30.61 -9.99
C LEU A 72 -2.49 -30.61 -8.86
N ARG A 73 -2.20 -29.98 -7.71
CA ARG A 73 -3.17 -29.94 -6.61
C ARG A 73 -4.40 -29.15 -6.99
N SER A 74 -5.56 -29.65 -6.59
CA SER A 74 -6.85 -28.98 -6.82
C SER A 74 -6.97 -27.66 -6.06
N ASP A 75 -6.23 -27.51 -4.95
CA ASP A 75 -6.20 -26.34 -4.07
C ASP A 75 -4.90 -25.52 -4.19
N LYS A 76 -4.11 -25.71 -5.25
CA LYS A 76 -2.78 -25.07 -5.39
C LYS A 76 -2.77 -23.56 -5.20
N ARG A 77 -3.86 -22.86 -5.57
CA ARG A 77 -4.02 -21.41 -5.36
C ARG A 77 -4.14 -21.05 -3.88
N VAL A 78 -4.94 -21.82 -3.13
CA VAL A 78 -5.10 -21.66 -1.68
C VAL A 78 -3.76 -21.89 -0.98
N TRP A 79 -3.06 -22.96 -1.35
CA TRP A 79 -1.75 -23.25 -0.79
C TRP A 79 -0.72 -22.17 -1.13
N LEU A 80 -0.72 -21.65 -2.36
CA LEU A 80 0.19 -20.56 -2.73
C LEU A 80 -0.04 -19.35 -1.83
N ILE A 81 -1.30 -18.94 -1.63
CA ILE A 81 -1.65 -17.84 -0.73
C ILE A 81 -1.06 -18.10 0.66
N ASP A 82 -1.25 -19.30 1.20
CA ASP A 82 -0.73 -19.67 2.52
C ASP A 82 0.81 -19.59 2.60
N GLN A 83 1.52 -19.95 1.53
CA GLN A 83 2.99 -19.80 1.48
C GLN A 83 3.41 -18.33 1.43
N LEU A 84 2.78 -17.52 0.57
CA LEU A 84 3.11 -16.10 0.43
C LEU A 84 2.88 -15.34 1.73
N LEU A 85 1.79 -15.64 2.43
CA LEU A 85 1.47 -15.04 3.72
C LEU A 85 2.42 -15.44 4.84
N ASN A 86 3.39 -16.33 4.63
CA ASN A 86 4.41 -16.64 5.63
C ASN A 86 5.80 -16.10 5.25
N ARG A 87 5.93 -15.44 4.10
CA ARG A 87 7.20 -14.88 3.65
C ARG A 87 7.55 -13.59 4.39
N PRO A 88 8.85 -13.35 4.67
CA PRO A 88 9.30 -12.12 5.30
C PRO A 88 8.95 -10.87 4.48
N GLU A 89 8.93 -11.00 3.15
CA GLU A 89 8.51 -9.94 2.22
C GLU A 89 7.12 -9.38 2.51
N PHE A 90 6.21 -10.18 3.06
CA PHE A 90 4.91 -9.69 3.45
C PHE A 90 5.05 -8.60 4.51
N ALA A 91 5.93 -8.78 5.49
CA ALA A 91 6.16 -7.76 6.50
C ALA A 91 6.83 -6.52 5.91
N ASP A 92 7.77 -6.68 4.99
CA ASP A 92 8.44 -5.57 4.30
C ASP A 92 7.43 -4.72 3.51
N PHE A 93 6.63 -5.37 2.66
CA PHE A 93 5.69 -4.69 1.77
C PHE A 93 4.54 -4.02 2.52
N TRP A 94 4.00 -4.66 3.57
CA TRP A 94 2.93 -4.04 4.36
C TRP A 94 3.45 -2.97 5.33
N ALA A 95 4.72 -3.03 5.76
CA ALA A 95 5.34 -1.95 6.53
C ALA A 95 5.54 -0.67 5.71
N LEU A 96 5.82 -0.81 4.40
CA LEU A 96 5.88 0.30 3.47
C LEU A 96 4.54 1.07 3.44
N LYS A 97 3.42 0.34 3.25
CA LYS A 97 2.06 0.93 3.21
C LYS A 97 1.73 1.71 4.48
N TRP A 98 2.07 1.14 5.64
CA TRP A 98 1.89 1.83 6.91
C TRP A 98 2.83 3.02 7.08
N SER A 99 4.07 2.92 6.64
CA SER A 99 5.02 4.04 6.69
C SER A 99 4.52 5.24 5.89
N ASP A 100 3.83 5.00 4.78
CA ASP A 100 3.31 6.06 3.91
C ASP A 100 2.25 6.91 4.60
N VAL A 101 1.35 6.29 5.37
CA VAL A 101 0.27 7.01 6.08
C VAL A 101 0.67 7.46 7.50
N LEU A 102 1.88 7.15 7.96
CA LEU A 102 2.36 7.45 9.32
C LEU A 102 3.49 8.48 9.36
N HIS A 103 3.71 9.23 8.28
CA HIS A 103 4.72 10.29 8.19
C HIS A 103 6.15 9.82 8.49
N ASN A 104 6.50 8.62 8.03
CA ASN A 104 7.81 8.03 8.32
C ASN A 104 8.91 8.59 7.39
N GLU A 105 9.35 9.83 7.65
CA GLU A 105 10.28 10.59 6.81
C GLU A 105 11.39 11.33 7.59
N GLU A 106 12.57 11.46 6.97
CA GLU A 106 13.80 11.84 7.67
C GLU A 106 13.87 13.30 8.12
N LYS A 107 13.13 14.23 7.53
CA LYS A 107 13.22 15.65 7.91
C LYS A 107 12.76 15.87 9.34
N THR A 108 11.61 15.29 9.69
CA THR A 108 11.01 15.40 11.01
C THR A 108 11.46 14.29 11.94
N LEU A 109 11.68 13.05 11.48
CA LEU A 109 12.01 11.89 12.31
C LEU A 109 13.51 11.58 12.40
N ASP A 110 14.35 12.24 11.62
CA ASP A 110 15.75 11.85 11.38
C ASP A 110 15.90 10.40 10.89
N ARG A 111 17.09 10.09 10.41
CA ARG A 111 17.36 8.78 9.85
C ARG A 111 17.23 7.65 10.86
N LYS A 112 17.66 7.86 12.10
CA LYS A 112 17.62 6.82 13.13
C LYS A 112 16.19 6.60 13.61
N GLY A 113 15.40 7.66 13.77
CA GLY A 113 13.97 7.58 14.07
C GLY A 113 13.19 6.88 12.97
N VAL A 114 13.44 7.22 11.71
CA VAL A 114 12.82 6.53 10.55
C VAL A 114 13.14 5.04 10.54
N GLN A 115 14.40 4.66 10.73
CA GLN A 115 14.80 3.26 10.80
C GLN A 115 14.15 2.53 11.98
N ALA A 116 14.19 3.12 13.17
CA ALA A 116 13.61 2.52 14.37
C ALA A 116 12.10 2.33 14.22
N PHE A 117 11.40 3.34 13.68
CA PHE A 117 9.95 3.31 13.51
C PHE A 117 9.54 2.31 12.43
N HIS A 118 10.21 2.33 11.27
CA HIS A 118 9.98 1.33 10.21
C HIS A 118 10.19 -0.10 10.70
N HIS A 119 11.30 -0.38 11.40
CA HIS A 119 11.56 -1.72 11.94
C HIS A 119 10.48 -2.14 12.94
N TRP A 120 10.02 -1.24 13.81
CA TRP A 120 8.91 -1.54 14.72
C TRP A 120 7.61 -1.87 13.99
N ILE A 121 7.24 -1.11 12.95
CA ILE A 121 6.06 -1.39 12.11
C ILE A 121 6.19 -2.77 11.46
N ARG A 122 7.33 -3.02 10.81
CA ARG A 122 7.65 -4.28 10.15
C ARG A 122 7.60 -5.46 11.12
N ASP A 123 8.17 -5.32 12.30
CA ASP A 123 8.21 -6.38 13.31
C ASP A 123 6.81 -6.70 13.84
N CYS A 124 5.94 -5.69 14.03
CA CYS A 124 4.54 -5.92 14.37
C CYS A 124 3.83 -6.79 13.32
N ILE A 125 4.04 -6.51 12.04
CA ILE A 125 3.42 -7.27 10.95
C ILE A 125 4.05 -8.66 10.83
N ALA A 126 5.37 -8.78 10.97
CA ALA A 126 6.09 -10.05 10.94
C ALA A 126 5.60 -11.00 12.04
N GLN A 127 5.34 -10.47 13.23
CA GLN A 127 4.83 -11.21 14.39
C GLN A 127 3.33 -11.53 14.30
N GLY A 128 2.63 -11.03 13.28
CA GLY A 128 1.18 -11.21 13.15
C GLY A 128 0.40 -10.45 14.22
N LYS A 129 0.90 -9.29 14.68
CA LYS A 129 0.21 -8.47 15.67
C LYS A 129 -1.17 -8.05 15.14
N PRO A 130 -2.26 -8.29 15.89
CA PRO A 130 -3.58 -7.76 15.59
C PRO A 130 -3.54 -6.25 15.29
N LEU A 131 -4.24 -5.80 14.24
CA LEU A 131 -4.16 -4.38 13.86
C LEU A 131 -4.75 -3.44 14.92
N ASN A 132 -5.71 -3.90 15.72
CA ASN A 132 -6.26 -3.12 16.83
C ASN A 132 -5.20 -2.91 17.94
N GLU A 133 -4.38 -3.92 18.26
CA GLU A 133 -3.28 -3.80 19.22
C GLU A 133 -2.11 -2.97 18.65
N PHE A 134 -1.81 -3.11 17.35
CA PHE A 134 -0.87 -2.23 16.67
C PHE A 134 -1.29 -0.76 16.79
N ALA A 135 -2.57 -0.45 16.52
CA ALA A 135 -3.12 0.89 16.67
C ALA A 135 -3.09 1.34 18.13
N ARG A 136 -3.48 0.47 19.06
CA ARG A 136 -3.46 0.75 20.51
C ARG A 136 -2.07 1.16 20.99
N GLU A 137 -1.04 0.39 20.66
CA GLU A 137 0.34 0.70 21.02
C GLU A 137 0.83 2.00 20.38
N LEU A 138 0.44 2.27 19.13
CA LEU A 138 0.80 3.48 18.41
C LEU A 138 0.18 4.73 19.03
N ILE A 139 -1.11 4.66 19.38
CA ILE A 139 -1.87 5.77 19.98
C ILE A 139 -1.48 5.97 21.46
N ALA A 140 -1.16 4.92 22.20
CA ALA A 140 -0.73 5.06 23.60
C ALA A 140 0.78 5.37 23.73
N ALA A 141 1.50 5.54 22.63
CA ALA A 141 2.95 5.59 22.63
C ALA A 141 3.51 6.77 23.45
N LYS A 142 4.34 6.44 24.45
CA LYS A 142 5.08 7.39 25.30
C LYS A 142 6.53 6.94 25.45
N GLY A 143 7.42 7.86 25.77
CA GLY A 143 8.85 7.60 26.01
C GLY A 143 9.77 8.12 24.91
N SER A 144 10.96 7.52 24.84
CA SER A 144 12.00 7.92 23.87
C SER A 144 11.63 7.53 22.44
N THR A 145 11.87 8.45 21.49
CA THR A 145 11.70 8.22 20.04
C THR A 145 12.63 7.17 19.45
N TYR A 146 13.68 6.76 20.16
CA TYR A 146 14.56 5.68 19.73
C TYR A 146 14.28 4.35 20.45
N ARG A 147 13.88 4.40 21.73
CA ARG A 147 13.63 3.19 22.53
C ARG A 147 12.19 2.69 22.47
N HIS A 148 11.25 3.58 22.17
CA HIS A 148 9.82 3.29 21.98
C HIS A 148 9.41 3.86 20.61
N PRO A 149 9.75 3.18 19.49
CA PRO A 149 9.72 3.80 18.17
C PRO A 149 8.35 4.27 17.71
N ALA A 150 7.26 3.69 18.21
CA ALA A 150 5.89 4.14 17.98
C ALA A 150 5.66 5.63 18.33
N THR A 151 6.43 6.18 19.29
CA THR A 151 6.35 7.60 19.67
C THR A 151 6.75 8.57 18.54
N ASN A 152 7.42 8.08 17.48
CA ASN A 152 7.73 8.90 16.30
C ASN A 152 6.48 9.40 15.57
N PHE A 153 5.33 8.73 15.70
CA PHE A 153 4.05 9.22 15.17
C PHE A 153 3.73 10.64 15.66
N TYR A 154 4.01 10.91 16.94
CA TYR A 154 3.83 12.24 17.50
C TYR A 154 4.94 13.21 17.12
N ARG A 155 6.09 12.74 16.67
CA ARG A 155 7.20 13.63 16.30
C ARG A 155 6.93 14.37 14.99
N ALA A 156 6.29 13.69 14.02
CA ALA A 156 5.87 14.28 12.75
C ALA A 156 4.81 15.38 12.94
N LEU A 157 3.88 15.20 13.89
CA LEU A 157 2.70 16.05 14.08
C LEU A 157 2.78 16.80 15.42
N ARG A 158 2.98 18.13 15.37
CA ARG A 158 3.35 18.94 16.55
C ARG A 158 2.18 19.57 17.30
N ASP A 159 1.13 19.97 16.62
CA ASP A 159 -0.06 20.54 17.23
C ASP A 159 -1.16 19.48 17.47
N PRO A 160 -2.01 19.67 18.49
CA PRO A 160 -3.09 18.74 18.81
C PRO A 160 -4.07 18.53 17.65
N GLU A 161 -4.32 19.59 16.87
CA GLU A 161 -5.22 19.60 15.72
C GLU A 161 -4.71 18.68 14.59
N SER A 162 -3.47 18.85 14.13
CA SER A 162 -2.90 17.98 13.09
C SER A 162 -2.78 16.52 13.53
N ARG A 163 -2.59 16.25 14.83
CA ARG A 163 -2.66 14.87 15.36
C ARG A 163 -4.07 14.29 15.29
N ALA A 164 -5.08 15.08 15.64
CA ALA A 164 -6.47 14.64 15.56
C ALA A 164 -6.92 14.40 14.11
N GLU A 165 -6.48 15.25 13.17
CA GLU A 165 -6.71 15.06 11.74
C GLU A 165 -6.10 13.75 11.25
N ALA A 166 -4.80 13.53 11.50
CA ALA A 166 -4.13 12.29 11.10
C ALA A 166 -4.72 11.05 11.79
N PHE A 167 -5.08 11.15 13.06
CA PHE A 167 -5.74 10.08 13.79
C PHE A 167 -7.11 9.72 13.18
N GLY A 168 -7.92 10.74 12.83
CA GLY A 168 -9.20 10.56 12.17
C GLY A 168 -9.08 9.82 10.85
N GLU A 169 -8.10 10.21 10.02
CA GLU A 169 -7.87 9.61 8.70
C GLU A 169 -7.34 8.17 8.79
N VAL A 170 -6.29 7.93 9.59
CA VAL A 170 -5.66 6.61 9.69
C VAL A 170 -6.59 5.60 10.35
N PHE A 171 -7.13 5.93 11.52
CA PHE A 171 -7.78 4.94 12.37
C PHE A 171 -9.30 4.92 12.22
N LEU A 172 -9.92 6.05 11.85
CA LEU A 172 -11.37 6.15 11.77
C LEU A 172 -11.89 6.28 10.34
N GLY A 173 -11.04 6.61 9.37
CA GLY A 173 -11.44 6.87 7.99
C GLY A 173 -12.31 8.13 7.87
N ILE A 174 -12.04 9.12 8.73
CA ILE A 174 -12.81 10.36 8.82
C ILE A 174 -11.90 11.55 8.57
N ARG A 175 -12.26 12.39 7.60
CA ARG A 175 -11.57 13.64 7.28
C ARG A 175 -12.21 14.80 8.04
N LEU A 176 -11.52 15.31 9.05
CA LEU A 176 -12.06 16.31 9.97
C LEU A 176 -11.66 17.76 9.64
N GLN A 177 -10.81 17.99 8.64
CA GLN A 177 -10.22 19.30 8.36
C GLN A 177 -11.26 20.39 8.10
N CYS A 178 -12.34 20.08 7.37
CA CYS A 178 -13.42 21.03 7.14
C CYS A 178 -14.12 21.44 8.45
N ALA A 179 -14.18 20.52 9.43
CA ALA A 179 -14.77 20.75 10.74
C ALA A 179 -13.97 21.74 11.61
N LYS A 180 -12.75 22.12 11.22
CA LYS A 180 -11.92 23.10 11.93
C LYS A 180 -12.54 24.49 11.95
N CYS A 181 -13.00 24.96 10.78
CA CYS A 181 -13.44 26.35 10.58
C CYS A 181 -14.96 26.52 10.52
N HIS A 182 -15.72 25.46 10.22
CA HIS A 182 -17.20 25.40 10.22
C HIS A 182 -17.63 23.96 10.47
N ASN A 183 -18.91 23.67 10.74
CA ASN A 183 -19.35 22.27 10.77
C ASN A 183 -19.15 21.63 9.40
N HIS A 184 -18.82 20.34 9.34
CA HIS A 184 -18.54 19.68 8.08
C HIS A 184 -19.76 19.77 7.14
N PRO A 185 -19.62 20.25 5.90
CA PRO A 185 -20.77 20.59 5.04
C PRO A 185 -21.45 19.36 4.44
N PHE A 186 -20.73 18.23 4.36
CA PHE A 186 -21.18 16.99 3.75
C PHE A 186 -21.14 15.77 4.68
N ASP A 187 -20.97 16.02 5.98
CA ASP A 187 -20.85 14.98 7.01
C ASP A 187 -21.43 15.49 8.33
N GLN A 188 -21.59 14.61 9.31
CA GLN A 188 -22.23 14.90 10.59
C GLN A 188 -21.32 15.63 11.61
N TRP A 189 -20.02 15.73 11.33
CA TRP A 189 -19.03 16.22 12.30
C TRP A 189 -19.10 17.73 12.50
N THR A 190 -19.17 18.16 13.75
CA THR A 190 -19.22 19.58 14.13
C THR A 190 -17.83 20.11 14.50
N GLN A 191 -17.69 21.44 14.57
CA GLN A 191 -16.51 22.06 15.18
C GLN A 191 -16.27 21.57 16.61
N LYS A 192 -17.36 21.34 17.37
CA LYS A 192 -17.24 20.83 18.73
C LYS A 192 -16.57 19.46 18.74
N ASP A 193 -16.96 18.57 17.83
CA ASP A 193 -16.37 17.23 17.72
C ASP A 193 -14.89 17.30 17.30
N TYR A 194 -14.56 18.16 16.32
CA TYR A 194 -13.18 18.42 15.90
C TYR A 194 -12.29 18.79 17.09
N TYR A 195 -12.61 19.88 17.80
CA TYR A 195 -11.74 20.36 18.88
C TYR A 195 -11.81 19.48 20.14
N SER A 196 -12.91 18.75 20.36
CA SER A 196 -12.98 17.76 21.45
C SER A 196 -12.10 16.55 21.16
N LEU A 197 -11.98 16.12 19.89
CA LEU A 197 -11.01 15.09 19.52
C LEU A 197 -9.57 15.61 19.68
N SER A 198 -9.28 16.83 19.23
CA SER A 198 -7.97 17.48 19.44
C SER A 198 -7.57 17.57 20.91
N ALA A 199 -8.54 17.69 21.83
CA ALA A 199 -8.28 17.73 23.27
C ALA A 199 -7.64 16.44 23.83
N PHE A 200 -7.75 15.30 23.17
CA PHE A 200 -6.98 14.09 23.54
C PHE A 200 -5.47 14.32 23.42
N PHE A 201 -5.04 15.09 22.42
CA PHE A 201 -3.64 15.28 22.08
C PHE A 201 -3.01 16.54 22.69
N ALA A 202 -3.79 17.38 23.36
CA ALA A 202 -3.34 18.65 23.98
C ALA A 202 -2.28 18.47 25.06
N ARG A 203 -2.22 17.30 25.68
CA ARG A 203 -1.30 17.01 26.79
C ARG A 203 0.02 16.41 26.34
N ILE A 204 0.19 16.09 25.07
CA ILE A 204 1.47 15.57 24.57
C ILE A 204 2.52 16.68 24.64
N GLN A 205 3.64 16.38 25.31
CA GLN A 205 4.78 17.26 25.48
C GLN A 205 6.08 16.57 25.08
N TYR A 206 7.10 17.38 24.79
CA TYR A 206 8.40 16.91 24.32
C TYR A 206 9.53 17.48 25.16
N LYS A 207 10.56 16.66 25.34
CA LYS A 207 11.86 17.05 25.87
C LYS A 207 12.88 16.60 24.87
N ILE A 208 13.51 17.58 24.23
CA ILE A 208 14.64 17.36 23.34
C ILE A 208 15.80 16.88 24.21
N LEU A 209 16.20 15.63 24.04
CA LEU A 209 17.40 15.08 24.68
C LEU A 209 18.63 15.46 23.84
N GLU A 210 18.46 15.44 22.51
CA GLU A 210 19.50 15.80 21.56
C GLU A 210 18.88 16.36 20.27
N ASN A 211 19.50 17.38 19.69
CA ASN A 211 19.15 17.88 18.37
C ASN A 211 20.37 18.53 17.67
N ARG A 212 20.98 17.79 16.75
CA ARG A 212 22.17 18.16 15.98
C ARG A 212 21.80 18.62 14.56
N ARG A 213 21.00 19.68 14.46
CA ARG A 213 20.61 20.27 13.16
C ARG A 213 21.83 20.65 12.33
N GLN A 214 21.81 20.31 11.05
CA GLN A 214 22.85 20.75 10.12
C GLN A 214 22.52 22.14 9.56
N ASP A 215 21.25 22.38 9.22
CA ASP A 215 20.75 23.68 8.79
C ASP A 215 20.04 24.37 9.96
N ARG A 216 20.61 25.50 10.42
CA ARG A 216 20.00 26.30 11.50
C ARG A 216 18.85 27.18 11.01
N LEU A 217 18.67 27.33 9.70
CA LEU A 217 17.59 28.10 9.08
C LEU A 217 16.34 27.24 8.84
N ASP A 218 16.49 25.92 8.76
CA ASP A 218 15.34 25.00 8.66
C ASP A 218 14.81 24.63 10.05
N GLY A 219 13.79 25.38 10.50
CA GLY A 219 13.12 25.14 11.78
C GLY A 219 12.47 23.76 11.91
N HIS A 220 12.24 23.08 10.78
CA HIS A 220 11.59 21.77 10.72
C HIS A 220 12.58 20.60 10.70
N GLU A 221 13.87 20.84 10.43
CA GLU A 221 14.89 19.79 10.54
C GLU A 221 14.99 19.34 12.00
N PHE A 222 15.04 18.03 12.22
CA PHE A 222 15.38 17.47 13.51
C PHE A 222 16.38 16.33 13.33
N ASN A 223 17.41 16.29 14.18
CA ASN A 223 18.40 15.22 14.18
C ASN A 223 18.79 14.83 15.61
N GLY A 224 18.13 13.84 16.20
CA GLY A 224 18.42 13.43 17.57
C GLY A 224 17.24 12.76 18.28
N GLU A 225 17.34 12.67 19.60
CA GLU A 225 16.35 11.96 20.42
C GLU A 225 15.41 12.93 21.15
N GLN A 226 14.13 12.57 21.21
CA GLN A 226 13.13 13.25 22.03
C GLN A 226 12.48 12.26 22.98
N MET A 227 12.08 12.76 24.14
CA MET A 227 11.16 12.07 25.04
C MET A 227 9.77 12.67 24.87
N VAL A 228 8.79 11.81 24.58
CA VAL A 228 7.36 12.14 24.49
C VAL A 228 6.69 11.69 25.77
N TRP A 229 5.85 12.53 26.38
CA TRP A 229 5.00 12.12 27.50
C TRP A 229 3.69 12.88 27.48
N GLU A 230 2.70 12.35 28.21
CA GLU A 230 1.47 13.07 28.50
C GLU A 230 1.62 13.90 29.79
N ALA A 231 1.47 15.22 29.67
CA ALA A 231 1.44 16.14 30.81
C ALA A 231 0.11 16.06 31.57
N ARG A 232 0.10 16.51 32.83
CA ARG A 232 -1.13 16.53 33.64
C ARG A 232 -2.13 17.63 33.26
N LYS A 233 -1.69 18.61 32.46
CA LYS A 233 -2.45 19.79 32.08
C LYS A 233 -2.19 20.11 30.62
N GLY A 234 -3.20 20.66 29.96
CA GLY A 234 -3.20 21.01 28.55
C GLY A 234 -4.61 20.82 28.02
N GLU A 235 -5.18 21.87 27.43
CA GLU A 235 -6.51 21.84 26.83
C GLU A 235 -6.46 22.57 25.50
N VAL A 236 -7.33 22.17 24.56
CA VAL A 236 -7.57 22.92 23.32
C VAL A 236 -8.63 23.97 23.59
N GLU A 237 -8.46 25.15 23.02
CA GLU A 237 -9.46 26.22 23.06
C GLU A 237 -10.09 26.36 21.68
N GLN A 238 -11.42 26.42 21.63
CA GLN A 238 -12.12 26.66 20.38
C GLN A 238 -11.96 28.15 19.98
N PRO A 239 -11.38 28.48 18.80
CA PRO A 239 -10.95 29.85 18.49
C PRO A 239 -12.04 30.92 18.39
N ARG A 240 -13.31 30.54 18.18
CA ARG A 240 -14.45 31.45 17.99
C ARG A 240 -15.21 31.75 19.29
N THR A 241 -15.24 30.79 20.20
CA THR A 241 -16.05 30.80 21.43
C THR A 241 -15.19 30.91 22.67
N HIS A 242 -13.88 30.66 22.55
CA HIS A 242 -12.92 30.59 23.65
C HIS A 242 -13.28 29.50 24.68
N GLU A 243 -14.14 28.55 24.31
CA GLU A 243 -14.51 27.41 25.15
C GLU A 243 -13.31 26.46 25.25
N ARG A 244 -13.00 26.04 26.48
CA ARG A 244 -12.01 24.98 26.72
C ARG A 244 -12.63 23.63 26.43
N MET A 245 -12.04 22.92 25.49
CA MET A 245 -12.58 21.68 24.96
C MET A 245 -12.14 20.50 25.82
N SER A 246 -13.12 19.67 26.20
CA SER A 246 -12.87 18.42 26.90
C SER A 246 -12.77 17.26 25.89
N PRO A 247 -11.93 16.24 26.13
CA PRO A 247 -11.83 15.08 25.25
C PRO A 247 -13.17 14.35 25.10
N ARG A 248 -13.51 13.99 23.87
CA ARG A 248 -14.73 13.24 23.54
C ARG A 248 -14.49 12.35 22.34
N TYR A 249 -14.91 11.09 22.43
CA TYR A 249 -14.87 10.18 21.28
C TYR A 249 -15.83 10.66 20.19
N LEU A 250 -15.48 10.42 18.92
CA LEU A 250 -16.39 10.73 17.83
C LEU A 250 -17.62 9.80 17.89
N GLY A 251 -18.82 10.38 17.78
CA GLY A 251 -20.07 9.62 17.81
C GLY A 251 -20.51 9.15 19.21
N ASP A 252 -19.83 9.56 20.28
CA ASP A 252 -20.21 9.25 21.66
C ASP A 252 -20.17 10.52 22.53
N ASP A 253 -21.30 10.87 23.13
CA ASP A 253 -21.51 12.06 23.97
C ASP A 253 -21.29 11.77 25.46
N THR A 254 -21.05 10.50 25.80
CA THR A 254 -21.12 10.03 27.19
C THR A 254 -19.77 9.98 27.89
N LEU A 255 -18.66 10.12 27.14
CA LEU A 255 -17.33 10.07 27.71
C LEU A 255 -17.12 11.19 28.73
N LYS A 256 -16.85 10.81 29.97
CA LYS A 256 -16.32 11.69 31.02
C LYS A 256 -15.02 11.11 31.52
N LEU A 257 -13.90 11.57 30.98
CA LEU A 257 -12.59 11.24 31.53
C LEU A 257 -12.40 11.98 32.86
N ALA A 258 -12.06 11.24 33.91
CA ALA A 258 -11.57 11.85 35.15
C ALA A 258 -10.23 12.57 34.88
N GLY A 259 -9.90 13.58 35.69
CA GLY A 259 -8.78 14.49 35.41
C GLY A 259 -7.39 13.84 35.38
N ASP A 260 -7.24 12.67 36.01
CA ASP A 260 -6.03 11.87 36.17
C ASP A 260 -5.92 10.69 35.19
N VAL A 261 -6.94 10.45 34.36
CA VAL A 261 -6.91 9.39 33.33
C VAL A 261 -5.97 9.80 32.19
N ASP A 262 -5.16 8.85 31.74
CA ASP A 262 -4.30 9.00 30.58
C ASP A 262 -5.16 9.08 29.32
N ARG A 263 -5.14 10.24 28.64
CA ARG A 263 -6.05 10.49 27.50
C ARG A 263 -5.67 9.62 26.32
N LEU A 264 -4.38 9.36 26.12
CA LEU A 264 -3.90 8.55 25.01
C LEU A 264 -4.27 7.08 25.21
N GLU A 265 -4.10 6.55 26.42
CA GLU A 265 -4.52 5.19 26.77
C GLU A 265 -6.04 5.03 26.57
N ALA A 266 -6.83 5.99 27.05
CA ALA A 266 -8.29 5.96 26.88
C ALA A 266 -8.71 6.03 25.40
N LEU A 267 -8.00 6.80 24.57
CA LEU A 267 -8.27 6.87 23.14
C LEU A 267 -7.85 5.58 22.42
N ALA A 268 -6.69 5.04 22.76
CA ALA A 268 -6.15 3.80 22.24
C ALA A 268 -7.08 2.63 22.54
N ASP A 269 -7.56 2.52 23.79
CA ASP A 269 -8.50 1.49 24.22
C ASP A 269 -9.82 1.58 23.45
N TRP A 270 -10.32 2.78 23.19
CA TRP A 270 -11.56 2.99 22.43
C TRP A 270 -11.44 2.57 20.97
N VAL A 271 -10.33 2.91 20.31
CA VAL A 271 -10.06 2.47 18.92
C VAL A 271 -9.93 0.96 18.84
N ALA A 272 -9.32 0.33 19.84
CA ALA A 272 -9.03 -1.10 19.82
C ALA A 272 -10.25 -1.99 20.13
N ARG A 273 -11.40 -1.43 20.51
CA ARG A 273 -12.58 -2.21 20.86
C ARG A 273 -13.16 -2.96 19.65
N PRO A 274 -13.57 -4.23 19.82
CA PRO A 274 -14.27 -5.00 18.78
C PRO A 274 -15.55 -4.37 18.25
N ASP A 275 -16.23 -3.57 19.08
CA ASP A 275 -17.49 -2.87 18.75
C ASP A 275 -17.28 -1.42 18.29
N ASN A 276 -16.03 -0.96 18.14
CA ASN A 276 -15.75 0.35 17.57
C ASN A 276 -16.32 0.43 16.13
N PRO A 277 -17.20 1.41 15.82
CA PRO A 277 -17.90 1.44 14.54
C PRO A 277 -17.03 1.91 13.35
N PHE A 278 -15.81 2.37 13.62
CA PHE A 278 -14.93 3.00 12.63
C PHE A 278 -13.72 2.13 12.30
N PHE A 279 -12.99 1.66 13.32
CA PHE A 279 -11.66 1.08 13.12
C PHE A 279 -11.66 -0.12 12.18
N ALA A 280 -12.41 -1.18 12.51
CA ALA A 280 -12.49 -2.37 11.66
C ALA A 280 -12.90 -2.04 10.22
N ARG A 281 -13.88 -1.14 10.07
CA ARG A 281 -14.44 -0.73 8.79
C ARG A 281 -13.41 -0.03 7.90
N THR A 282 -12.64 0.89 8.47
CA THR A 282 -11.58 1.63 7.78
C THR A 282 -10.43 0.71 7.41
N GLN A 283 -9.99 -0.16 8.33
CA GLN A 283 -8.91 -1.09 8.06
C GLN A 283 -9.26 -2.10 6.96
N VAL A 284 -10.46 -2.67 7.00
CA VAL A 284 -10.97 -3.58 5.96
C VAL A 284 -10.96 -2.91 4.60
N ASN A 285 -11.47 -1.67 4.51
CA ASN A 285 -11.55 -0.96 3.25
C ASN A 285 -10.16 -0.61 2.68
N ARG A 286 -9.21 -0.23 3.56
CA ARG A 286 -7.82 0.04 3.16
C ARG A 286 -7.12 -1.23 2.66
N ILE A 287 -7.29 -2.36 3.35
CA ILE A 287 -6.71 -3.65 2.93
C ILE A 287 -7.34 -4.11 1.60
N TRP A 288 -8.65 -3.95 1.45
CA TRP A 288 -9.36 -4.21 0.20
C TRP A 288 -8.83 -3.34 -0.95
N TYR A 289 -8.69 -2.04 -0.73
CA TYR A 289 -8.11 -1.10 -1.70
C TYR A 289 -6.73 -1.57 -2.18
N HIS A 290 -5.87 -1.96 -1.25
CA HIS A 290 -4.50 -2.42 -1.56
C HIS A 290 -4.46 -3.71 -2.39
N LEU A 291 -5.47 -4.57 -2.31
CA LEU A 291 -5.56 -5.84 -3.07
C LEU A 291 -6.34 -5.71 -4.38
N LEU A 292 -7.41 -4.91 -4.41
CA LEU A 292 -8.34 -4.81 -5.55
C LEU A 292 -8.14 -3.52 -6.37
N GLY A 293 -7.36 -2.58 -5.87
CA GLY A 293 -7.04 -1.30 -6.51
C GLY A 293 -8.02 -0.17 -6.27
N ARG A 294 -9.16 -0.47 -5.64
CA ARG A 294 -10.19 0.51 -5.30
C ARG A 294 -10.87 0.08 -4.02
N GLY A 295 -11.10 1.01 -3.10
CA GLY A 295 -11.86 0.72 -1.88
C GLY A 295 -13.33 0.44 -2.19
N ILE A 296 -14.02 -0.23 -1.27
CA ILE A 296 -15.49 -0.30 -1.27
C ILE A 296 -16.05 1.12 -1.00
N VAL A 297 -15.38 1.89 -0.14
CA VAL A 297 -15.49 3.35 -0.05
C VAL A 297 -14.25 3.96 -0.72
N GLU A 298 -14.42 4.96 -1.57
CA GLU A 298 -13.33 5.63 -2.27
C GLU A 298 -13.55 7.16 -2.23
N PRO A 299 -12.56 7.97 -1.82
CA PRO A 299 -11.24 7.59 -1.28
C PRO A 299 -11.31 6.63 -0.08
N ASN A 300 -10.27 5.82 0.11
CA ASN A 300 -10.28 4.69 1.05
C ASN A 300 -10.38 5.10 2.54
N ASP A 301 -10.18 6.38 2.83
CA ASP A 301 -10.15 7.05 4.13
C ASP A 301 -11.22 8.17 4.26
N ASP A 302 -12.23 8.20 3.37
CA ASP A 302 -13.27 9.25 3.32
C ASP A 302 -14.68 8.67 3.56
N PHE A 303 -14.91 8.15 4.76
CA PHE A 303 -16.20 7.61 5.18
C PHE A 303 -17.13 8.71 5.64
N ARG A 304 -18.13 9.02 4.81
CA ARG A 304 -19.19 9.99 5.13
C ARG A 304 -20.53 9.57 4.54
N ALA A 305 -21.63 10.08 5.09
CA ALA A 305 -22.97 9.75 4.61
C ALA A 305 -23.18 10.11 3.12
N SER A 306 -22.49 11.16 2.64
CA SER A 306 -22.49 11.60 1.25
C SER A 306 -21.54 10.81 0.33
N ASN A 307 -20.71 9.92 0.88
CA ASN A 307 -19.82 9.01 0.15
C ASN A 307 -20.10 7.55 0.58
N PRO A 308 -21.27 6.99 0.23
CA PRO A 308 -21.63 5.66 0.67
C PRO A 308 -20.75 4.59 0.02
N PRO A 309 -20.58 3.43 0.67
CA PRO A 309 -19.88 2.29 0.06
C PRO A 309 -20.57 1.83 -1.23
N SER A 310 -19.78 1.44 -2.23
CA SER A 310 -20.27 0.81 -3.46
C SER A 310 -21.05 -0.49 -3.19
N ASN A 311 -20.65 -1.19 -2.13
CA ASN A 311 -21.32 -2.38 -1.61
C ASN A 311 -21.34 -2.37 -0.07
N GLY A 312 -22.38 -1.78 0.53
CA GLY A 312 -22.58 -1.73 1.98
C GLY A 312 -22.62 -3.09 2.67
N PRO A 313 -23.46 -4.05 2.23
CA PRO A 313 -23.53 -5.38 2.82
C PRO A 313 -22.19 -6.13 2.83
N LEU A 314 -21.40 -6.01 1.75
CA LEU A 314 -20.05 -6.59 1.70
C LEU A 314 -19.14 -5.98 2.77
N LEU A 315 -19.10 -4.66 2.87
CA LEU A 315 -18.27 -3.95 3.83
C LEU A 315 -18.64 -4.31 5.27
N GLU A 316 -19.94 -4.38 5.58
CA GLU A 316 -20.44 -4.80 6.90
C GLU A 316 -20.08 -6.26 7.23
N ALA A 317 -20.15 -7.15 6.25
CA ALA A 317 -19.75 -8.55 6.42
C ALA A 317 -18.25 -8.68 6.71
N LEU A 318 -17.41 -8.04 5.90
CA LEU A 318 -15.96 -8.01 6.11
C LEU A 318 -15.58 -7.37 7.46
N THR A 319 -16.26 -6.29 7.85
CA THR A 319 -16.01 -5.59 9.12
C THR A 319 -16.28 -6.51 10.32
N ARG A 320 -17.43 -7.20 10.33
CA ARG A 320 -17.77 -8.15 11.39
C ARG A 320 -16.82 -9.34 11.41
N ASP A 321 -16.50 -9.88 10.25
CA ASP A 321 -15.59 -11.01 10.11
C ASP A 321 -14.19 -10.68 10.61
N PHE A 322 -13.67 -9.50 10.26
CA PHE A 322 -12.37 -9.01 10.71
C PHE A 322 -12.30 -8.82 12.23
N ALA A 323 -13.33 -8.22 12.83
CA ALA A 323 -13.42 -8.09 14.29
C ALA A 323 -13.54 -9.45 15.00
N ALA A 324 -14.31 -10.38 14.43
CA ALA A 324 -14.47 -11.74 14.96
C ALA A 324 -13.18 -12.57 14.89
N HIS A 325 -12.32 -12.29 13.92
CA HIS A 325 -10.99 -12.91 13.76
C HIS A 325 -9.87 -12.03 14.32
N HIS A 326 -10.17 -11.28 15.39
CA HIS A 326 -9.19 -10.54 16.18
C HIS A 326 -8.31 -9.58 15.36
N PHE A 327 -8.88 -8.92 14.34
CA PHE A 327 -8.19 -7.93 13.52
C PHE A 327 -6.90 -8.44 12.86
N ASP A 328 -6.85 -9.73 12.52
CA ASP A 328 -5.69 -10.37 11.88
C ASP A 328 -5.57 -9.98 10.39
N LEU A 329 -4.51 -9.25 10.05
CA LEU A 329 -4.22 -8.80 8.69
C LEU A 329 -4.05 -9.97 7.71
N ARG A 330 -3.31 -11.03 8.08
CA ARG A 330 -3.03 -12.17 7.20
C ARG A 330 -4.30 -12.94 6.93
N TYR A 331 -5.16 -13.11 7.94
CA TYR A 331 -6.48 -13.69 7.79
C TYR A 331 -7.32 -12.93 6.77
N LEU A 332 -7.44 -11.60 6.89
CA LEU A 332 -8.26 -10.82 5.96
C LEU A 332 -7.70 -10.86 4.54
N VAL A 333 -6.38 -10.72 4.37
CA VAL A 333 -5.73 -10.85 3.05
C VAL A 333 -6.00 -12.23 2.45
N ARG A 334 -5.86 -13.30 3.25
CA ARG A 334 -6.17 -14.67 2.85
C ARG A 334 -7.62 -14.82 2.38
N THR A 335 -8.58 -14.28 3.14
CA THR A 335 -10.02 -14.37 2.84
C THR A 335 -10.35 -13.65 1.53
N ILE A 336 -9.78 -12.46 1.31
CA ILE A 336 -9.95 -11.70 0.07
C ILE A 336 -9.33 -12.44 -1.11
N MET A 337 -8.08 -12.92 -1.01
CA MET A 337 -7.39 -13.56 -2.13
C MET A 337 -8.00 -14.91 -2.54
N ASN A 338 -8.63 -15.62 -1.59
CA ASN A 338 -9.36 -16.85 -1.87
C ASN A 338 -10.74 -16.60 -2.54
N SER A 339 -11.26 -15.37 -2.50
CA SER A 339 -12.51 -15.05 -3.20
C SER A 339 -12.37 -15.22 -4.71
N ARG A 340 -13.45 -15.63 -5.36
CA ARG A 340 -13.53 -15.59 -6.82
C ARG A 340 -13.41 -14.17 -7.34
N THR A 341 -13.94 -13.16 -6.64
CA THR A 341 -13.82 -11.73 -6.96
C THR A 341 -12.37 -11.30 -7.17
N TYR A 342 -11.47 -11.64 -6.24
CA TYR A 342 -10.04 -11.34 -6.40
C TYR A 342 -9.42 -12.05 -7.60
N GLN A 343 -9.89 -13.25 -7.92
CA GLN A 343 -9.38 -14.10 -8.99
C GLN A 343 -10.01 -13.84 -10.35
N LEU A 344 -10.85 -12.81 -10.51
CA LEU A 344 -11.41 -12.44 -11.81
C LEU A 344 -10.31 -11.95 -12.77
N ALA A 345 -10.48 -12.27 -14.05
CA ALA A 345 -9.65 -11.74 -15.13
C ALA A 345 -9.88 -10.24 -15.28
N ALA A 346 -8.86 -9.53 -15.78
CA ALA A 346 -8.97 -8.10 -16.10
C ALA A 346 -9.66 -7.85 -17.45
N VAL A 347 -9.74 -8.86 -18.31
CA VAL A 347 -10.43 -8.74 -19.60
C VAL A 347 -11.95 -8.66 -19.34
N PRO A 348 -12.61 -7.55 -19.72
CA PRO A 348 -14.04 -7.41 -19.53
C PRO A 348 -14.81 -8.25 -20.57
N ASN A 349 -16.03 -8.64 -20.20
CA ASN A 349 -17.07 -9.11 -21.10
C ASN A 349 -18.00 -7.95 -21.50
N GLU A 350 -18.94 -8.19 -22.43
CA GLU A 350 -19.84 -7.15 -22.97
C GLU A 350 -20.67 -6.41 -21.91
N THR A 351 -20.90 -7.04 -20.75
CA THR A 351 -21.75 -6.49 -19.69
C THR A 351 -20.98 -5.66 -18.67
N ASN A 352 -19.65 -5.72 -18.63
CA ASN A 352 -18.86 -5.10 -17.57
C ASN A 352 -17.74 -4.17 -18.04
N GLN A 353 -17.68 -3.83 -19.33
CA GLN A 353 -16.64 -2.95 -19.91
C GLN A 353 -16.53 -1.57 -19.23
N GLU A 354 -17.65 -1.04 -18.76
CA GLU A 354 -17.74 0.28 -18.12
C GLU A 354 -17.74 0.21 -16.58
N ASP A 355 -17.64 -0.99 -16.00
CA ASP A 355 -17.73 -1.15 -14.53
C ASP A 355 -16.37 -1.04 -13.86
N GLU A 356 -16.12 0.09 -13.22
CA GLU A 356 -14.89 0.32 -12.44
C GLU A 356 -15.14 0.30 -10.92
N ILE A 357 -16.38 0.05 -10.48
CA ILE A 357 -16.81 0.31 -9.10
C ILE A 357 -17.27 -0.97 -8.39
N ASN A 358 -17.90 -1.90 -9.12
CA ASN A 358 -18.63 -3.03 -8.52
C ASN A 358 -17.84 -4.35 -8.53
N PHE A 359 -16.55 -4.30 -8.85
CA PHE A 359 -15.63 -5.45 -8.80
C PHE A 359 -16.07 -6.62 -9.70
N SER A 360 -16.66 -6.31 -10.86
CA SER A 360 -17.04 -7.31 -11.88
C SER A 360 -15.86 -7.93 -12.63
N HIS A 361 -14.69 -7.31 -12.55
CA HIS A 361 -13.44 -7.77 -13.12
C HIS A 361 -12.28 -7.14 -12.34
N ALA A 362 -11.06 -7.64 -12.54
CA ALA A 362 -9.90 -7.05 -11.90
C ALA A 362 -9.47 -5.76 -12.62
N LEU A 363 -9.25 -4.69 -11.88
CA LEU A 363 -8.73 -3.44 -12.44
C LEU A 363 -7.23 -3.58 -12.74
N LEU A 364 -6.80 -3.04 -13.87
CA LEU A 364 -5.38 -2.93 -14.19
C LEU A 364 -4.78 -1.80 -13.34
N ARG A 365 -3.63 -2.08 -12.76
CA ARG A 365 -2.88 -1.14 -11.93
C ARG A 365 -1.44 -1.09 -12.38
N PRO A 366 -0.85 0.10 -12.50
CA PRO A 366 0.58 0.20 -12.70
C PRO A 366 1.31 -0.32 -11.45
N LEU A 367 2.50 -0.88 -11.65
CA LEU A 367 3.38 -1.19 -10.52
C LEU A 367 3.81 0.10 -9.81
N GLN A 368 3.77 0.08 -8.48
CA GLN A 368 4.29 1.18 -7.66
C GLN A 368 5.80 1.36 -7.91
N ALA A 369 6.32 2.55 -7.63
CA ALA A 369 7.73 2.90 -7.88
C ALA A 369 8.72 1.84 -7.33
N GLU A 370 8.51 1.39 -6.10
CA GLU A 370 9.30 0.36 -5.45
C GLU A 370 9.16 -1.00 -6.13
N GLN A 371 7.92 -1.44 -6.38
CA GLN A 371 7.63 -2.71 -7.05
C GLN A 371 8.24 -2.77 -8.45
N LEU A 372 8.12 -1.68 -9.22
CA LEU A 372 8.68 -1.59 -10.57
C LEU A 372 10.22 -1.64 -10.53
N LEU A 373 10.85 -0.87 -9.65
CA LEU A 373 12.31 -0.87 -9.51
C LEU A 373 12.84 -2.25 -9.11
N ASP A 374 12.19 -2.88 -8.14
CA ASP A 374 12.56 -4.22 -7.67
C ASP A 374 12.30 -5.27 -8.75
N ALA A 375 11.22 -5.17 -9.52
CA ALA A 375 10.96 -6.03 -10.66
C ALA A 375 12.04 -5.89 -11.75
N LEU A 376 12.45 -4.67 -12.10
CA LEU A 376 13.54 -4.44 -13.05
C LEU A 376 14.86 -5.04 -12.57
N SER A 377 15.18 -4.86 -11.28
CA SER A 377 16.36 -5.46 -10.64
C SER A 377 16.29 -6.99 -10.63
N GLN A 378 15.13 -7.56 -10.33
CA GLN A 378 14.91 -9.01 -10.26
C GLN A 378 14.95 -9.68 -11.64
N VAL A 379 14.43 -9.02 -12.68
CA VAL A 379 14.45 -9.55 -14.05
C VAL A 379 15.86 -9.53 -14.62
N SER A 380 16.58 -8.43 -14.42
CA SER A 380 17.98 -8.30 -14.84
C SER A 380 18.94 -9.07 -13.95
N GLU A 381 18.55 -9.40 -12.72
CA GLU A 381 19.40 -9.94 -11.65
C GLU A 381 20.65 -9.07 -11.39
N VAL A 382 20.46 -7.74 -11.43
CA VAL A 382 21.47 -6.74 -11.11
C VAL A 382 20.97 -5.92 -9.93
N PRO A 383 21.69 -5.91 -8.79
CA PRO A 383 21.24 -5.18 -7.61
C PRO A 383 21.29 -3.67 -7.84
N VAL A 384 20.27 -2.97 -7.35
CA VAL A 384 20.24 -1.50 -7.35
C VAL A 384 20.92 -0.99 -6.09
N LYS A 385 21.75 0.04 -6.24
CA LYS A 385 22.41 0.71 -5.12
C LYS A 385 21.59 1.89 -4.64
N PHE A 386 21.32 1.93 -3.34
CA PHE A 386 20.77 3.10 -2.66
C PHE A 386 21.84 3.72 -1.79
N THR A 387 21.84 5.05 -1.71
CA THR A 387 22.76 5.77 -0.84
C THR A 387 22.53 5.27 0.58
N SER A 388 23.61 5.00 1.30
CA SER A 388 23.52 4.71 2.74
C SER A 388 22.86 3.37 3.13
N TYR A 389 22.53 2.51 2.17
CA TYR A 389 22.01 1.15 2.40
C TYR A 389 22.95 0.10 1.77
N PRO A 390 22.96 -1.15 2.29
CA PRO A 390 23.77 -2.22 1.70
C PRO A 390 23.32 -2.54 0.27
N LEU A 391 24.27 -2.94 -0.57
CA LEU A 391 23.96 -3.44 -1.91
C LEU A 391 23.07 -4.68 -1.82
N GLY A 392 22.01 -4.72 -2.63
CA GLY A 392 21.06 -5.84 -2.64
C GLY A 392 19.82 -5.65 -1.76
N MET A 393 19.74 -4.56 -0.98
CA MET A 393 18.48 -4.15 -0.38
C MET A 393 17.47 -3.78 -1.47
N ARG A 394 16.23 -4.25 -1.35
CA ARG A 394 15.12 -3.89 -2.23
C ARG A 394 14.57 -2.51 -1.91
N ALA A 395 14.00 -1.85 -2.91
CA ALA A 395 13.31 -0.59 -2.74
C ALA A 395 12.14 -0.72 -1.74
N GLY A 396 11.40 -1.83 -1.80
CA GLY A 396 10.30 -2.13 -0.87
C GLY A 396 10.71 -2.33 0.59
N GLU A 397 12.01 -2.54 0.88
CA GLU A 397 12.55 -2.71 2.24
C GLU A 397 13.07 -1.40 2.83
N MET A 398 13.17 -0.34 2.02
CA MET A 398 13.78 0.91 2.43
C MET A 398 12.95 1.63 3.51
N PRO A 399 13.51 1.86 4.71
CA PRO A 399 12.80 2.54 5.78
C PRO A 399 12.37 3.96 5.42
N GLY A 400 13.22 4.67 4.69
CA GLY A 400 13.10 6.10 4.47
C GLY A 400 12.87 6.51 3.01
N VAL A 401 12.67 7.80 2.81
CA VAL A 401 12.32 8.39 1.51
C VAL A 401 13.38 9.35 1.00
N ARG A 402 14.18 9.93 1.91
CA ARG A 402 15.26 10.85 1.55
C ARG A 402 16.61 10.16 1.56
N PRO A 403 17.37 10.24 0.46
CA PRO A 403 18.76 9.83 0.49
C PRO A 403 19.55 10.70 1.49
N ALA A 404 20.46 10.08 2.23
CA ALA A 404 21.38 10.79 3.12
C ALA A 404 22.52 11.39 2.28
N ILE A 405 22.24 12.54 1.65
CA ILE A 405 23.15 13.21 0.72
C ILE A 405 23.93 14.31 1.46
N SER A 406 25.26 14.28 1.41
CA SER A 406 26.11 15.44 1.74
C SER A 406 26.21 16.40 0.54
N ARG A 407 26.77 17.60 0.70
CA ARG A 407 26.98 18.54 -0.44
C ARG A 407 27.76 17.94 -1.63
N GLU A 408 28.48 16.83 -1.42
CA GLU A 408 29.32 16.17 -2.43
C GLU A 408 28.72 14.87 -2.97
N GLN A 409 27.59 14.42 -2.44
CA GLN A 409 26.91 13.22 -2.92
C GLN A 409 25.76 13.62 -3.85
N HIS A 410 25.47 12.78 -4.83
CA HIS A 410 24.30 12.91 -5.68
C HIS A 410 23.39 11.69 -5.45
N PRO A 411 22.05 11.84 -5.57
CA PRO A 411 21.16 10.70 -5.48
C PRO A 411 21.58 9.64 -6.51
N THR A 412 21.50 8.37 -6.14
CA THR A 412 21.75 7.29 -7.10
C THR A 412 20.66 7.27 -8.17
N SER A 413 20.92 6.62 -9.30
CA SER A 413 19.88 6.45 -10.33
C SER A 413 18.62 5.75 -9.81
N GLY A 414 18.76 4.87 -8.80
CA GLY A 414 17.62 4.18 -8.18
C GLY A 414 16.75 5.14 -7.38
N GLU A 415 17.37 6.07 -6.67
CA GLU A 415 16.67 7.11 -5.90
C GLU A 415 15.98 8.12 -6.82
N LEU A 416 16.65 8.51 -7.92
CA LEU A 416 16.05 9.34 -8.97
C LEU A 416 14.87 8.64 -9.64
N PHE A 417 14.99 7.32 -9.90
CA PHE A 417 13.91 6.51 -10.44
C PHE A 417 12.70 6.50 -9.49
N LEU A 418 12.91 6.16 -8.21
CA LEU A 418 11.82 6.11 -7.23
C LEU A 418 11.05 7.45 -7.16
N LYS A 419 11.78 8.57 -7.13
CA LYS A 419 11.16 9.89 -7.13
C LYS A 419 10.35 10.17 -8.41
N GLN A 420 10.91 9.87 -9.59
CA GLN A 420 10.23 10.09 -10.87
C GLN A 420 8.96 9.22 -11.02
N PHE A 421 8.96 8.03 -10.42
CA PHE A 421 7.86 7.07 -10.44
C PHE A 421 6.85 7.25 -9.30
N GLY A 422 6.95 8.33 -8.53
CA GLY A 422 5.90 8.72 -7.59
C GLY A 422 5.99 8.05 -6.21
N LYS A 423 7.19 7.60 -5.79
CA LYS A 423 7.44 7.29 -4.38
C LYS A 423 7.08 8.52 -3.53
N PRO A 424 6.26 8.39 -2.48
CA PRO A 424 5.76 9.52 -1.72
C PRO A 424 6.87 10.09 -0.83
N ASP A 425 6.79 11.40 -0.51
CA ASP A 425 7.65 12.03 0.48
C ASP A 425 7.17 11.73 1.92
N ARG A 426 5.99 11.12 2.07
CA ARG A 426 5.32 10.74 3.33
C ARG A 426 5.08 11.95 4.23
N LEU A 427 4.54 13.00 3.63
CA LEU A 427 4.18 14.25 4.29
C LEU A 427 2.67 14.38 4.50
N LEU A 428 1.87 13.48 3.93
CA LEU A 428 0.42 13.45 4.07
C LEU A 428 -0.04 12.16 4.74
N THR A 429 -1.15 12.23 5.47
CA THR A 429 -1.77 11.07 6.12
C THR A 429 -2.77 10.35 5.20
N CYS A 430 -2.45 10.25 3.90
CA CYS A 430 -3.34 9.64 2.90
C CYS A 430 -2.55 8.77 1.92
N GLU A 431 -3.22 7.79 1.30
CA GLU A 431 -2.66 7.06 0.15
C GLU A 431 -2.49 7.96 -1.09
N CYS A 432 -3.11 9.15 -1.07
CA CYS A 432 -3.19 10.08 -2.19
C CYS A 432 -1.89 10.84 -2.52
N GLU A 433 -0.85 10.74 -1.68
CA GLU A 433 0.46 11.33 -1.96
C GLU A 433 1.23 10.56 -3.05
N ARG A 434 0.95 9.26 -3.18
CA ARG A 434 1.48 8.45 -4.27
C ARG A 434 0.86 8.91 -5.59
N SER A 435 1.69 9.09 -6.61
CA SER A 435 1.24 9.45 -7.96
C SER A 435 1.48 8.28 -8.91
N ASP A 436 0.42 7.87 -9.60
CA ASP A 436 0.47 6.86 -10.66
C ASP A 436 0.42 7.47 -12.06
N ASP A 437 0.57 8.80 -12.16
CA ASP A 437 0.40 9.53 -13.41
C ASP A 437 1.45 9.15 -14.47
N ALA A 438 0.97 8.87 -15.67
CA ALA A 438 1.81 8.64 -16.83
C ALA A 438 2.42 9.98 -17.31
N THR A 439 3.65 10.28 -16.90
CA THR A 439 4.36 11.49 -17.32
C THR A 439 5.40 11.20 -18.40
N LEU A 440 5.71 12.21 -19.22
CA LEU A 440 6.78 12.14 -20.22
C LEU A 440 8.14 11.81 -19.57
N GLY A 441 8.38 12.31 -18.36
CA GLY A 441 9.60 12.00 -17.59
C GLY A 441 9.73 10.52 -17.23
N ARG A 442 8.63 9.84 -16.88
CA ARG A 442 8.62 8.38 -16.65
C ARG A 442 8.92 7.61 -17.93
N ALA A 443 8.30 8.01 -19.04
CA ALA A 443 8.57 7.39 -20.34
C ALA A 443 10.05 7.52 -20.74
N PHE A 444 10.65 8.71 -20.57
CA PHE A 444 12.08 8.89 -20.83
C PHE A 444 12.96 8.04 -19.90
N GLN A 445 12.61 7.89 -18.62
CA GLN A 445 13.37 7.00 -17.74
C GLN A 445 13.34 5.54 -18.18
N LEU A 446 12.22 5.05 -18.73
CA LEU A 446 12.14 3.66 -19.23
C LEU A 446 12.76 3.47 -20.62
N LEU A 447 12.84 4.51 -21.44
CA LEU A 447 13.39 4.41 -22.80
C LEU A 447 14.90 4.68 -22.84
N THR A 448 15.36 5.69 -22.10
CA THR A 448 16.73 6.21 -22.19
C THR A 448 17.37 6.47 -20.83
N GLY A 449 16.71 6.10 -19.74
CA GLY A 449 17.21 6.31 -18.38
C GLY A 449 18.48 5.53 -18.08
N GLU A 450 19.39 6.16 -17.34
CA GLU A 450 20.68 5.59 -16.94
C GLU A 450 20.52 4.27 -16.17
N LEU A 451 19.52 4.19 -15.30
CA LEU A 451 19.23 2.99 -14.51
C LEU A 451 18.96 1.79 -15.41
N LEU A 452 17.96 1.88 -16.30
CA LEU A 452 17.59 0.74 -17.13
C LEU A 452 18.73 0.33 -18.05
N ASN A 453 19.41 1.31 -18.67
CA ASN A 453 20.56 1.03 -19.52
C ASN A 453 21.63 0.22 -18.76
N ARG A 454 21.96 0.61 -17.52
CA ARG A 454 22.92 -0.13 -16.68
C ARG A 454 22.46 -1.55 -16.38
N LEU A 455 21.17 -1.75 -16.05
CA LEU A 455 20.63 -3.08 -15.76
C LEU A 455 20.71 -4.01 -16.99
N LEU A 456 20.43 -3.46 -18.17
CA LEU A 456 20.47 -4.19 -19.45
C LEU A 456 21.90 -4.51 -19.91
N THR A 457 22.83 -3.58 -19.75
CA THR A 457 24.20 -3.69 -20.29
C THR A 457 25.22 -4.28 -19.31
N ALA A 458 24.84 -4.49 -18.04
CA ALA A 458 25.71 -5.13 -17.04
C ALA A 458 26.22 -6.50 -17.56
N PRO A 459 27.54 -6.75 -17.57
CA PRO A 459 28.12 -7.95 -18.18
C PRO A 459 27.66 -9.27 -17.55
N ASP A 460 27.42 -9.25 -16.23
CA ASP A 460 27.06 -10.41 -15.41
C ASP A 460 25.57 -10.43 -15.04
N ASN A 461 24.73 -9.65 -15.71
CA ASN A 461 23.27 -9.73 -15.56
C ASN A 461 22.72 -11.10 -15.99
N ARG A 462 21.43 -11.37 -15.77
CA ARG A 462 20.77 -12.63 -16.15
C ARG A 462 21.09 -13.02 -17.59
N LEU A 463 20.98 -12.08 -18.53
CA LEU A 463 21.29 -12.30 -19.93
C LEU A 463 22.76 -12.70 -20.13
N GLY A 464 23.69 -12.10 -19.38
CA GLY A 464 25.13 -12.36 -19.46
C GLY A 464 25.45 -13.77 -19.00
N ARG A 465 24.84 -14.18 -17.88
CA ARG A 465 24.94 -15.55 -17.37
C ARG A 465 24.37 -16.58 -18.34
N LEU A 466 23.21 -16.33 -18.94
CA LEU A 466 22.61 -17.24 -19.92
C LEU A 466 23.46 -17.39 -21.18
N LEU A 467 24.04 -16.28 -21.68
CA LEU A 467 24.96 -16.31 -22.81
C LEU A 467 26.25 -17.05 -22.49
N ALA A 468 26.84 -16.81 -21.32
CA ALA A 468 28.04 -17.52 -20.85
C ALA A 468 27.78 -19.02 -20.67
N ALA A 469 26.56 -19.41 -20.31
CA ALA A 469 26.11 -20.80 -20.23
C ALA A 469 25.82 -21.45 -21.61
N GLY A 470 26.03 -20.73 -22.72
CA GLY A 470 25.86 -21.27 -24.08
C GLY A 470 24.40 -21.49 -24.50
N LYS A 471 23.43 -20.84 -23.83
CA LYS A 471 22.00 -20.99 -24.14
C LYS A 471 21.66 -20.46 -25.54
N SER A 472 20.73 -21.14 -26.21
CA SER A 472 20.17 -20.70 -27.50
C SER A 472 19.28 -19.47 -27.34
N ASP A 473 19.06 -18.72 -28.43
CA ASP A 473 18.17 -17.54 -28.38
C ASP A 473 16.75 -17.89 -27.94
N ARG A 474 16.27 -19.08 -28.36
CA ARG A 474 14.99 -19.62 -27.92
C ARG A 474 14.93 -19.79 -26.41
N GLU A 475 15.91 -20.49 -25.82
CA GLU A 475 15.96 -20.72 -24.37
C GLU A 475 16.09 -19.40 -23.59
N ILE A 476 16.86 -18.44 -24.12
CA ILE A 476 17.02 -17.12 -23.48
C ILE A 476 15.69 -16.37 -23.50
N VAL A 477 15.01 -16.30 -24.65
CA VAL A 477 13.70 -15.63 -24.75
C VAL A 477 12.69 -16.27 -23.81
N GLU A 478 12.60 -17.61 -23.78
CA GLU A 478 11.70 -18.32 -22.86
C GLU A 478 11.99 -17.97 -21.39
N GLU A 479 13.26 -17.95 -20.97
CA GLU A 479 13.64 -17.58 -19.60
C GLU A 479 13.31 -16.11 -19.27
N LEU A 480 13.55 -15.18 -20.21
CA LEU A 480 13.25 -13.77 -20.01
C LEU A 480 11.74 -13.50 -19.90
N TYR A 481 10.91 -14.20 -20.67
CA TYR A 481 9.45 -14.13 -20.56
C TYR A 481 8.97 -14.65 -19.20
N VAL A 482 9.49 -15.80 -18.77
CA VAL A 482 9.15 -16.37 -17.46
C VAL A 482 9.58 -15.44 -16.33
N ALA A 483 10.75 -14.84 -16.42
CA ALA A 483 11.26 -13.86 -15.47
C ALA A 483 10.43 -12.58 -15.41
N ALA A 484 10.14 -11.99 -16.57
CA ALA A 484 9.51 -10.67 -16.65
C ALA A 484 8.00 -10.73 -16.50
N LEU A 485 7.33 -11.72 -17.11
CA LEU A 485 5.88 -11.80 -17.23
C LEU A 485 5.28 -13.00 -16.47
N SER A 486 6.11 -13.83 -15.83
CA SER A 486 5.65 -14.99 -15.05
C SER A 486 4.90 -16.04 -15.90
N ARG A 487 5.16 -16.08 -17.20
CA ARG A 487 4.62 -17.05 -18.17
C ARG A 487 5.60 -17.29 -19.32
N PRO A 488 5.55 -18.44 -20.00
CA PRO A 488 6.27 -18.63 -21.25
C PRO A 488 5.69 -17.74 -22.37
N PRO A 489 6.49 -17.44 -23.42
CA PRO A 489 5.97 -16.81 -24.63
C PRO A 489 5.07 -17.77 -25.39
N ASN A 490 4.06 -17.23 -26.07
CA ASN A 490 3.32 -17.99 -27.07
C ASN A 490 4.16 -18.19 -28.34
N GLN A 491 3.70 -19.03 -29.28
CA GLN A 491 4.45 -19.36 -30.49
C GLN A 491 4.76 -18.15 -31.37
N THR A 492 3.82 -17.20 -31.48
CA THR A 492 3.98 -15.97 -32.25
C THR A 492 5.01 -15.05 -31.60
N GLU A 493 4.86 -14.80 -30.30
CA GLU A 493 5.80 -14.01 -29.49
C GLU A 493 7.23 -14.55 -29.59
N LEU A 494 7.39 -15.86 -29.44
CA LEU A 494 8.69 -16.52 -29.50
C LEU A 494 9.33 -16.41 -30.87
N LYS A 495 8.55 -16.67 -31.94
CA LYS A 495 9.04 -16.54 -33.31
C LYS A 495 9.47 -15.11 -33.60
N THR A 496 8.63 -14.13 -33.27
CA THR A 496 8.94 -12.71 -33.49
C THR A 496 10.20 -12.28 -32.74
N ALA A 497 10.37 -12.71 -31.49
CA ALA A 497 11.56 -12.40 -30.70
C ALA A 497 12.84 -13.00 -31.32
N VAL A 498 12.82 -14.29 -31.68
CA VAL A 498 13.98 -14.97 -32.30
C VAL A 498 14.32 -14.36 -33.66
N ASP A 499 13.31 -14.08 -34.49
CA ASP A 499 13.51 -13.43 -35.80
C ASP A 499 14.08 -12.01 -35.66
N PHE A 500 13.71 -11.29 -34.59
CA PHE A 500 14.28 -9.98 -34.28
C PHE A 500 15.76 -10.09 -33.90
N ILE A 501 16.10 -10.99 -32.97
CA ILE A 501 17.48 -11.21 -32.50
C ILE A 501 18.40 -11.66 -33.65
N ALA A 502 17.90 -12.53 -34.54
CA ALA A 502 18.64 -13.03 -35.69
C ALA A 502 19.01 -11.94 -36.72
N LYS A 503 18.26 -10.83 -36.77
CA LYS A 503 18.56 -9.68 -37.64
C LYS A 503 19.58 -8.72 -37.02
N SER A 504 19.86 -8.83 -35.73
CA SER A 504 20.80 -7.95 -35.04
C SER A 504 22.25 -8.28 -35.41
N LYS A 505 23.04 -7.24 -35.70
CA LYS A 505 24.47 -7.39 -36.06
C LYS A 505 25.30 -7.98 -34.92
N ASN A 506 24.88 -7.73 -33.68
CA ASN A 506 25.48 -8.26 -32.47
C ASN A 506 24.39 -8.98 -31.67
N ARG A 507 24.62 -10.26 -31.39
CA ARG A 507 23.67 -11.13 -30.68
C ARG A 507 23.32 -10.59 -29.28
N ARG A 508 24.33 -10.13 -28.52
CA ARG A 508 24.13 -9.57 -27.18
C ARG A 508 23.28 -8.30 -27.26
N ALA A 509 23.62 -7.37 -28.15
CA ALA A 509 22.86 -6.13 -28.32
C ALA A 509 21.39 -6.40 -28.72
N GLY A 510 21.14 -7.34 -29.63
CA GLY A 510 19.77 -7.72 -30.00
C GLY A 510 18.95 -8.30 -28.83
N LEU A 511 19.60 -9.05 -27.94
CA LEU A 511 18.96 -9.56 -26.72
C LEU A 511 18.74 -8.48 -25.66
N GLU A 512 19.64 -7.49 -25.55
CA GLU A 512 19.47 -6.31 -24.69
C GLU A 512 18.29 -5.46 -25.15
N ASP A 513 18.18 -5.19 -26.46
CA ASP A 513 17.06 -4.47 -27.06
C ASP A 513 15.73 -5.21 -26.84
N PHE A 514 15.74 -6.54 -27.04
CA PHE A 514 14.56 -7.37 -26.78
C PHE A 514 14.14 -7.31 -25.30
N LEU A 515 15.09 -7.47 -24.37
CA LEU A 515 14.80 -7.37 -22.94
C LEU A 515 14.29 -5.97 -22.56
N GLY A 516 14.90 -4.91 -23.11
CA GLY A 516 14.43 -3.54 -22.93
C GLY A 516 12.99 -3.35 -23.41
N GLY A 517 12.64 -3.92 -24.58
CA GLY A 517 11.28 -3.92 -25.09
C GLY A 517 10.29 -4.68 -24.21
N LEU A 518 10.70 -5.83 -23.68
CA LEU A 518 9.89 -6.64 -22.76
C LEU A 518 9.58 -5.89 -21.45
N LEU A 519 10.60 -5.24 -20.86
CA LEU A 519 10.49 -4.42 -19.65
C LEU A 519 9.72 -3.10 -19.86
N ASN A 520 9.49 -2.70 -21.11
CA ASN A 520 8.67 -1.55 -21.49
C ASN A 520 7.28 -1.95 -21.99
N SER A 521 6.94 -3.23 -21.98
CA SER A 521 5.63 -3.71 -22.45
C SER A 521 4.52 -3.35 -21.46
N LYS A 522 3.30 -3.15 -21.98
CA LYS A 522 2.09 -2.91 -21.15
C LYS A 522 1.73 -4.07 -20.23
N GLU A 523 2.25 -5.27 -20.50
CA GLU A 523 2.02 -6.44 -19.64
C GLU A 523 3.00 -6.47 -18.47
N PHE A 524 4.19 -5.88 -18.66
CA PHE A 524 5.20 -5.77 -17.60
C PHE A 524 4.89 -4.63 -16.64
N LEU A 525 4.65 -3.43 -17.18
CA LEU A 525 4.32 -2.19 -16.48
C LEU A 525 2.90 -2.22 -15.91
#